data_AF-A0A850LVM7-F1
#
_entry.id   AF-A0A850LVM7-F1
#
_cell.length_a   1.000
_cell.length_b   1.000
_cell.length_c   1.000
_cell.angle_alpha   90.00
_cell.angle_beta   90.00
_cell.angle_gamma   90.00
#
_symmetry.space_group_name_H-M   'P 1'
#
loop_
_entity.id
_entity.type
_entity.pdbx_description
1 polymer ?
#
loop_
_entity_poly.entity_id
_entity_poly.type
_entity_poly.pdbx_seq_one_letter_code
_entity_poly.pdbx_strand_id
1 'polypeptide(L)'
;MSDSIKNRLALLKIAEKLSKVQQGVAKDDKGNVSETYLKYLSLMYNPEEAEIVQHLGVFPKAVRVSKLARELGKDKGELKEILGNLAKKGFLQKLGSSYCIPTPLMVYDAPFVLKINYEEDKERTIELARLSRKFFEKDNYYKSWETSYKGTPRSRILTVSEKIKPEKDIIPIEEVYNIIDNNESFSLQPCPCRKRAELEGIRKCKGKYPIHNCISVGNAAEGILGLGDPVIKRVTKEEVKEIIRDAGELGLVHTTDNYSGPSTILCSCCECCCGLLAGLTRLGFENPKSIAKANYLANVDINACVACRTCLDRCKFGAITVEDTAIINEEICMGCGLCSVTCPNDAITMRRLERETIPTPKR
;
A
#
# COMPACT_ATOMS: atom_id res chain seq x y z
N MET A 1 0.65 -28.64 28.35
CA MET A 1 0.30 -28.06 27.02
C MET A 1 1.50 -28.23 26.11
N SER A 2 1.35 -28.92 24.97
CA SER A 2 2.48 -29.16 24.05
C SER A 2 3.00 -27.85 23.45
N ASP A 3 4.27 -27.84 23.02
CA ASP A 3 4.91 -26.64 22.48
C ASP A 3 4.26 -26.15 21.19
N SER A 4 3.70 -27.07 20.39
CA SER A 4 2.88 -26.74 19.22
C SER A 4 1.61 -25.94 19.60
N ILE A 5 0.92 -26.33 20.67
CA ILE A 5 -0.27 -25.61 21.15
C ILE A 5 0.11 -24.23 21.69
N LYS A 6 1.20 -24.13 22.46
CA LYS A 6 1.71 -22.85 22.97
C LYS A 6 2.02 -21.87 21.84
N ASN A 7 2.76 -22.32 20.82
CA ASN A 7 3.11 -21.50 19.67
C ASN A 7 1.86 -20.99 18.94
N ARG A 8 0.91 -21.88 18.66
CA ARG A 8 -0.35 -21.52 18.02
C ARG A 8 -1.12 -20.45 18.81
N LEU A 9 -1.20 -20.58 20.13
CA LEU A 9 -1.86 -19.59 20.99
C LEU A 9 -1.15 -18.23 20.98
N ALA A 10 0.18 -18.20 20.92
CA ALA A 10 0.95 -16.96 20.80
C ALA A 10 0.66 -16.25 19.47
N LEU A 11 0.68 -16.98 18.35
CA LEU A 11 0.35 -16.45 17.02
C LEU A 11 -1.08 -15.92 16.94
N LEU A 12 -2.05 -16.64 17.54
CA LEU A 12 -3.44 -16.18 17.64
C LEU A 12 -3.55 -14.84 18.39
N LYS A 13 -2.89 -14.70 19.53
CA LYS A 13 -2.87 -13.42 20.28
C LYS A 13 -2.27 -12.27 19.47
N ILE A 14 -1.20 -12.53 18.70
CA ILE A 14 -0.61 -11.55 17.78
C ILE A 14 -1.64 -11.14 16.72
N ALA A 15 -2.28 -12.11 16.07
CA ALA A 15 -3.29 -11.86 15.04
C ALA A 15 -4.54 -11.14 15.58
N GLU A 16 -5.00 -11.46 16.79
CA GLU A 16 -6.10 -10.78 17.45
C GLU A 16 -5.79 -9.32 17.75
N LYS A 17 -4.55 -9.01 18.17
CA LYS A 17 -4.10 -7.62 18.36
C LYS A 17 -4.13 -6.85 17.04
N LEU A 18 -3.64 -7.46 15.96
CA LEU A 18 -3.69 -6.88 14.61
C LEU A 18 -5.13 -6.74 14.09
N SER A 19 -6.03 -7.64 14.47
CA SER A 19 -7.44 -7.59 14.10
C SER A 19 -8.20 -6.41 14.71
N LYS A 20 -7.71 -5.87 15.84
CA LYS A 20 -8.35 -4.79 16.61
C LYS A 20 -7.96 -3.39 16.14
N VAL A 21 -7.02 -3.27 15.20
CA VAL A 21 -6.69 -1.99 14.57
C VAL A 21 -7.44 -1.80 13.26
N GLN A 22 -7.40 -0.58 12.71
CA GLN A 22 -8.27 -0.12 11.63
C GLN A 22 -8.31 -1.02 10.38
N GLN A 23 -7.20 -1.68 10.01
CA GLN A 23 -7.05 -2.46 8.77
C GLN A 23 -7.42 -3.96 8.92
N GLY A 24 -7.65 -4.43 10.14
CA GLY A 24 -7.91 -5.84 10.43
C GLY A 24 -6.82 -6.80 9.90
N VAL A 25 -7.16 -8.08 9.83
CA VAL A 25 -6.36 -9.16 9.21
C VAL A 25 -7.28 -10.08 8.41
N ALA A 26 -6.72 -11.00 7.64
CA ALA A 26 -7.50 -12.00 6.91
C ALA A 26 -8.29 -12.91 7.86
N LYS A 27 -9.56 -13.12 7.53
CA LYS A 27 -10.49 -13.92 8.33
C LYS A 27 -11.10 -15.05 7.49
N ASP A 28 -11.50 -16.13 8.14
CA ASP A 28 -12.30 -17.18 7.52
C ASP A 28 -13.79 -16.76 7.41
N ASP A 29 -14.61 -17.61 6.78
CA ASP A 29 -16.04 -17.36 6.60
C ASP A 29 -16.83 -17.28 7.92
N LYS A 30 -16.22 -17.73 9.03
CA LYS A 30 -16.78 -17.66 10.38
C LYS A 30 -16.33 -16.40 11.13
N GLY A 31 -15.51 -15.55 10.50
CA GLY A 31 -14.99 -14.32 11.08
C GLY A 31 -13.80 -14.50 12.03
N ASN A 32 -13.25 -15.72 12.14
CA ASN A 32 -12.04 -16.01 12.89
C ASN A 32 -10.80 -15.65 12.07
N VAL A 33 -9.64 -15.49 12.71
CA VAL A 33 -8.37 -15.32 11.98
C VAL A 33 -8.14 -16.53 11.07
N SER A 34 -7.84 -16.29 9.80
CA SER A 34 -7.57 -17.35 8.83
C SER A 34 -6.36 -18.20 9.24
N GLU A 35 -6.46 -19.51 9.08
CA GLU A 35 -5.33 -20.44 9.23
C GLU A 35 -4.17 -20.12 8.27
N THR A 36 -4.49 -19.68 7.05
CA THR A 36 -3.47 -19.25 6.08
C THR A 36 -2.70 -18.03 6.61
N TYR A 37 -3.39 -17.10 7.29
CA TYR A 37 -2.76 -15.95 7.92
C TYR A 37 -1.91 -16.33 9.14
N LEU A 38 -2.37 -17.26 9.97
CA LEU A 38 -1.56 -17.80 11.08
C LEU A 38 -0.29 -18.49 10.56
N LYS A 39 -0.39 -19.25 9.47
CA LYS A 39 0.80 -19.83 8.81
C LYS A 39 1.74 -18.74 8.30
N TYR A 40 1.20 -17.65 7.74
CA TYR A 40 2.02 -16.50 7.32
C TYR A 40 2.79 -15.89 8.51
N LEU A 41 2.13 -15.67 9.65
CA LEU A 41 2.80 -15.19 10.87
C LEU A 41 3.84 -16.18 11.40
N SER A 42 3.62 -17.49 11.29
CA SER A 42 4.63 -18.49 11.73
C SER A 42 5.92 -18.49 10.91
N LEU A 43 5.89 -17.93 9.70
CA LEU A 43 7.10 -17.72 8.89
C LEU A 43 7.80 -16.40 9.25
N MET A 44 7.11 -15.50 9.93
CA MET A 44 7.70 -14.26 10.46
C MET A 44 8.30 -14.46 11.86
N TYR A 45 7.64 -15.27 12.69
CA TYR A 45 8.02 -15.50 14.07
C TYR A 45 8.12 -17.01 14.33
N ASN A 46 9.33 -17.45 14.69
CA ASN A 46 9.51 -18.79 15.25
C ASN A 46 8.82 -18.92 16.63
N PRO A 47 8.70 -20.12 17.22
CA PRO A 47 7.97 -20.31 18.47
C PRO A 47 8.46 -19.45 19.66
N GLU A 48 9.76 -19.24 19.80
CA GLU A 48 10.32 -18.38 20.84
C GLU A 48 10.03 -16.90 20.56
N GLU A 49 10.22 -16.46 19.32
CA GLU A 49 9.92 -15.10 18.90
C GLU A 49 8.43 -14.78 19.07
N ALA A 50 7.54 -15.70 18.70
CA ALA A 50 6.10 -15.54 18.87
C ALA A 50 5.72 -15.41 20.36
N GLU A 51 6.39 -16.17 21.23
CA GLU A 51 6.19 -16.11 22.68
C GLU A 51 6.50 -14.73 23.23
N ILE A 52 7.56 -14.08 22.74
CA ILE A 52 7.95 -12.71 23.11
C ILE A 52 7.03 -11.67 22.46
N VAL A 53 6.79 -11.78 21.15
CA VAL A 53 6.07 -10.79 20.34
C VAL A 53 4.61 -10.65 20.78
N GLN A 54 3.99 -11.71 21.29
CA GLN A 54 2.61 -11.64 21.82
C GLN A 54 2.47 -10.63 22.98
N HIS A 55 3.55 -10.19 23.63
CA HIS A 55 3.52 -9.19 24.71
C HIS A 55 3.65 -7.74 24.21
N LEU A 56 4.01 -7.53 22.94
CA LEU A 56 4.14 -6.21 22.35
C LEU A 56 2.78 -5.61 21.97
N GLY A 57 2.70 -4.27 21.95
CA GLY A 57 1.56 -3.57 21.35
C GLY A 57 1.72 -3.44 19.84
N VAL A 58 0.63 -3.09 19.14
CA VAL A 58 0.67 -2.69 17.73
C VAL A 58 0.96 -1.19 17.65
N PHE A 59 1.76 -0.77 16.66
CA PHE A 59 2.12 0.63 16.46
C PHE A 59 0.90 1.57 16.57
N PRO A 60 1.00 2.69 17.31
CA PRO A 60 2.20 3.27 17.93
C PRO A 60 2.50 2.80 19.36
N LYS A 61 1.82 1.76 19.87
CA LYS A 61 1.96 1.31 21.27
C LYS A 61 3.21 0.46 21.50
N ALA A 62 4.37 1.11 21.63
CA ALA A 62 5.64 0.45 21.88
C ALA A 62 5.87 0.07 23.34
N VAL A 63 6.58 -1.04 23.55
CA VAL A 63 6.94 -1.58 24.87
C VAL A 63 8.46 -1.48 25.06
N ARG A 64 8.89 -0.88 26.17
CA ARG A 64 10.32 -0.80 26.53
C ARG A 64 10.90 -2.19 26.78
N VAL A 65 12.10 -2.46 26.25
CA VAL A 65 12.78 -3.76 26.45
C VAL A 65 12.97 -4.09 27.93
N SER A 66 13.27 -3.10 28.77
CA SER A 66 13.42 -3.33 30.23
C SER A 66 12.12 -3.79 30.90
N LYS A 67 10.97 -3.31 30.44
CA LYS A 67 9.66 -3.75 30.94
C LYS A 67 9.40 -5.20 30.51
N LEU A 68 9.66 -5.51 29.24
CA LEU A 68 9.47 -6.84 28.68
C LEU A 68 10.36 -7.89 29.35
N ALA A 69 11.65 -7.56 29.59
CA ALA A 69 12.59 -8.42 30.31
C ALA A 69 12.09 -8.82 31.71
N ARG A 70 11.57 -7.84 32.46
CA ARG A 70 10.99 -8.09 33.79
C ARG A 70 9.71 -8.92 33.74
N GLU A 71 8.84 -8.69 32.74
CA GLU A 71 7.59 -9.44 32.58
C GLU A 71 7.82 -10.90 32.18
N LEU A 72 8.84 -11.16 31.35
CA LEU A 72 9.16 -12.50 30.86
C LEU A 72 10.21 -13.24 31.71
N GLY A 73 10.88 -12.56 32.64
CA GLY A 73 12.00 -13.12 33.39
C GLY A 73 13.21 -13.48 32.51
N LYS A 74 13.38 -12.81 31.36
CA LYS A 74 14.46 -13.03 30.38
C LYS A 74 15.57 -11.98 30.51
N ASP A 75 16.78 -12.33 30.07
CA ASP A 75 17.89 -11.38 30.00
C ASP A 75 17.58 -10.22 29.03
N LYS A 76 17.98 -9.01 29.43
CA LYS A 76 17.72 -7.79 28.66
C LYS A 76 18.58 -7.72 27.39
N GLY A 77 19.80 -8.25 27.43
CA GLY A 77 20.72 -8.32 26.29
C GLY A 77 20.20 -9.27 25.23
N GLU A 78 19.86 -10.49 25.63
CA GLU A 78 19.24 -11.52 24.79
C GLU A 78 17.98 -11.00 24.09
N LEU A 79 17.05 -10.40 24.85
CA LEU A 79 15.84 -9.83 24.26
C LEU A 79 16.13 -8.70 23.27
N LYS A 80 17.13 -7.85 23.54
CA LYS A 80 17.49 -6.76 22.64
C LYS A 80 18.04 -7.29 21.31
N GLU A 81 18.75 -8.41 21.34
CA GLU A 81 19.24 -9.09 20.14
C GLU A 81 18.11 -9.68 19.31
N ILE A 82 17.24 -10.49 19.93
CA ILE A 82 16.07 -11.10 19.26
C ILE A 82 15.17 -10.02 18.63
N LEU A 83 14.77 -9.02 19.43
CA LEU A 83 13.92 -7.93 18.95
C LEU A 83 14.62 -7.08 17.88
N GLY A 84 15.94 -6.90 18.00
CA GLY A 84 16.77 -6.20 17.01
C GLY A 84 16.78 -6.91 15.66
N ASN A 85 16.92 -8.23 15.66
CA ASN A 85 16.93 -9.04 14.44
C ASN A 85 15.55 -9.02 13.75
N LEU A 86 14.47 -9.15 14.51
CA LEU A 86 13.11 -8.99 13.97
C LEU A 86 12.86 -7.58 13.41
N ALA A 87 13.41 -6.54 14.05
CA ALA A 87 13.28 -5.17 13.57
C ALA A 87 14.05 -4.92 12.26
N LYS A 88 15.25 -5.50 12.10
CA LYS A 88 16.00 -5.44 10.82
C LYS A 88 15.20 -6.04 9.66
N LYS A 89 14.44 -7.10 9.91
CA LYS A 89 13.55 -7.75 8.94
C LYS A 89 12.24 -7.01 8.71
N GLY A 90 12.00 -5.90 9.42
CA GLY A 90 10.75 -5.14 9.38
C GLY A 90 9.58 -5.83 10.07
N PHE A 91 9.81 -6.94 10.78
CA PHE A 91 8.76 -7.70 11.46
C PHE A 91 8.39 -7.05 12.80
N LEU A 92 9.29 -6.24 13.36
CA LEU A 92 9.01 -5.33 14.47
C LEU A 92 9.39 -3.91 14.09
N GLN A 93 8.73 -2.94 14.72
CA GLN A 93 9.13 -1.54 14.63
C GLN A 93 9.85 -1.13 15.92
N LYS A 94 11.03 -0.53 15.76
CA LYS A 94 11.86 -0.03 16.85
C LYS A 94 11.66 1.47 17.03
N LEU A 95 11.41 1.89 18.27
CA LEU A 95 11.27 3.30 18.68
C LEU A 95 12.18 3.56 19.88
N GLY A 96 13.41 3.99 19.61
CA GLY A 96 14.47 4.12 20.62
C GLY A 96 14.79 2.77 21.28
N SER A 97 14.50 2.65 22.58
CA SER A 97 14.65 1.43 23.38
C SER A 97 13.35 0.63 23.53
N SER A 98 12.34 0.91 22.70
CA SER A 98 11.04 0.25 22.71
C SER A 98 10.73 -0.42 21.37
N TYR A 99 9.88 -1.44 21.40
CA TYR A 99 9.47 -2.20 20.22
C TYR A 99 7.94 -2.38 20.17
N CYS A 100 7.38 -2.43 18.97
CA CYS A 100 5.97 -2.79 18.72
C CYS A 100 5.84 -3.65 17.47
N ILE A 101 4.71 -4.34 17.36
CA ILE A 101 4.27 -4.97 16.12
C ILE A 101 3.92 -3.86 15.11
N PRO A 102 4.35 -3.92 13.84
CA PRO A 102 3.97 -2.96 12.81
C PRO A 102 2.46 -2.97 12.55
N THR A 103 1.97 -2.00 11.78
CA THR A 103 0.58 -2.02 11.30
C THR A 103 0.31 -3.27 10.45
N PRO A 104 -0.95 -3.74 10.33
CA PRO A 104 -1.28 -4.90 9.50
C PRO A 104 -0.76 -4.81 8.06
N LEU A 105 -0.82 -3.61 7.46
CA LEU A 105 -0.23 -3.34 6.14
C LEU A 105 1.28 -3.62 6.11
N MET A 106 2.03 -3.11 7.10
CA MET A 106 3.47 -3.35 7.17
C MET A 106 3.81 -4.82 7.48
N VAL A 107 3.02 -5.50 8.29
CA VAL A 107 3.16 -6.96 8.51
C VAL A 107 3.00 -7.72 7.19
N TYR A 108 2.09 -7.28 6.32
CA TYR A 108 1.82 -7.88 5.02
C TYR A 108 2.88 -7.54 3.94
N ASP A 109 3.46 -6.34 3.98
CA ASP A 109 4.36 -5.84 2.93
C ASP A 109 5.86 -5.92 3.26
N ALA A 110 6.25 -5.87 4.54
CA ALA A 110 7.66 -5.84 4.96
C ALA A 110 8.52 -6.99 4.37
N PRO A 111 8.04 -8.25 4.25
CA PRO A 111 8.81 -9.32 3.62
C PRO A 111 9.21 -9.05 2.17
N PHE A 112 8.51 -8.15 1.48
CA PHE A 112 8.69 -7.87 0.05
C PHE A 112 9.25 -6.46 -0.22
N VAL A 113 9.33 -5.61 0.80
CA VAL A 113 9.98 -4.29 0.69
C VAL A 113 11.47 -4.38 0.99
N LEU A 114 11.85 -5.21 1.96
CA LEU A 114 13.23 -5.28 2.47
C LEU A 114 14.00 -6.43 1.82
N LYS A 115 15.19 -6.10 1.31
CA LYS A 115 16.10 -7.01 0.62
C LYS A 115 16.58 -8.13 1.51
N ILE A 116 16.84 -7.82 2.78
CA ILE A 116 17.28 -8.81 3.78
C ILE A 116 16.39 -10.05 3.80
N ASN A 117 15.08 -9.90 3.59
CA ASN A 117 14.14 -11.03 3.67
C ASN A 117 14.34 -12.03 2.53
N TYR A 118 14.45 -11.57 1.28
CA TYR A 118 14.61 -12.45 0.12
C TYR A 118 16.08 -12.74 -0.25
N GLU A 119 17.05 -12.12 0.42
CA GLU A 119 18.46 -12.50 0.34
C GLU A 119 18.87 -13.53 1.39
N GLU A 120 18.44 -13.36 2.65
CA GLU A 120 18.75 -14.34 3.70
C GLU A 120 17.97 -15.64 3.51
N ASP A 121 16.69 -15.54 3.14
CA ASP A 121 15.80 -16.70 3.03
C ASP A 121 14.75 -16.52 1.93
N LYS A 122 15.20 -16.79 0.70
CA LYS A 122 14.39 -16.67 -0.50
C LYS A 122 13.19 -17.63 -0.50
N GLU A 123 13.37 -18.86 -0.02
CA GLU A 123 12.31 -19.89 -0.03
C GLU A 123 11.17 -19.52 0.92
N ARG A 124 11.50 -19.10 2.15
CA ARG A 124 10.51 -18.57 3.09
C ARG A 124 9.79 -17.36 2.53
N THR A 125 10.50 -16.47 1.85
CA THR A 125 9.88 -15.28 1.26
C THR A 125 8.95 -15.61 0.08
N ILE A 126 9.29 -16.62 -0.72
CA ILE A 126 8.38 -17.15 -1.76
C ILE A 126 7.13 -17.78 -1.14
N GLU A 127 7.27 -18.53 -0.03
CA GLU A 127 6.10 -19.09 0.66
C GLU A 127 5.24 -17.99 1.31
N LEU A 128 5.84 -16.95 1.90
CA LEU A 128 5.14 -15.75 2.34
C LEU A 128 4.35 -15.12 1.17
N ALA A 129 4.94 -15.03 -0.02
CA ALA A 129 4.23 -14.53 -1.21
C ALA A 129 3.00 -15.38 -1.56
N ARG A 130 3.16 -16.71 -1.61
CA ARG A 130 2.06 -17.65 -1.91
C ARG A 130 0.95 -17.58 -0.87
N LEU A 131 1.28 -17.61 0.42
CA LEU A 131 0.31 -17.50 1.51
C LEU A 131 -0.42 -16.17 1.46
N SER A 132 0.30 -15.07 1.21
CA SER A 132 -0.30 -13.75 1.09
C SER A 132 -1.29 -13.63 -0.06
N ARG A 133 -1.03 -14.25 -1.21
CA ARG A 133 -2.00 -14.34 -2.30
C ARG A 133 -3.18 -15.22 -1.93
N LYS A 134 -2.93 -16.37 -1.29
CA LYS A 134 -3.99 -17.29 -0.86
C LYS A 134 -4.95 -16.62 0.09
N PHE A 135 -4.51 -16.00 1.19
CA PHE A 135 -5.45 -15.34 2.08
C PHE A 135 -6.02 -14.04 1.50
N PHE A 136 -5.29 -13.36 0.61
CA PHE A 136 -5.83 -12.21 -0.10
C PHE A 136 -7.04 -12.61 -0.95
N GLU A 137 -6.90 -13.62 -1.81
CA GLU A 137 -7.91 -14.03 -2.80
C GLU A 137 -8.90 -15.08 -2.28
N LYS A 138 -8.41 -16.17 -1.67
CA LYS A 138 -9.25 -17.32 -1.24
C LYS A 138 -9.96 -17.07 0.08
N ASP A 139 -9.30 -16.40 1.01
CA ASP A 139 -9.90 -16.05 2.31
C ASP A 139 -10.59 -14.67 2.26
N ASN A 140 -10.88 -14.18 1.05
CA ASN A 140 -11.61 -12.94 0.78
C ASN A 140 -11.05 -11.67 1.46
N TYR A 141 -9.78 -11.65 1.85
CA TYR A 141 -9.22 -10.50 2.54
C TYR A 141 -9.18 -9.25 1.66
N TYR A 142 -9.16 -9.39 0.33
CA TYR A 142 -9.31 -8.25 -0.60
C TYR A 142 -10.57 -7.42 -0.35
N LYS A 143 -11.63 -7.96 0.26
CA LYS A 143 -12.89 -7.24 0.55
C LYS A 143 -12.78 -6.22 1.67
N SER A 144 -11.82 -6.42 2.58
CA SER A 144 -11.56 -5.52 3.71
C SER A 144 -10.15 -4.91 3.66
N TRP A 145 -9.32 -5.33 2.70
CA TRP A 145 -7.98 -4.83 2.48
C TRP A 145 -7.98 -3.31 2.27
N GLU A 146 -7.19 -2.60 3.08
CA GLU A 146 -7.03 -1.15 3.02
C GLU A 146 -8.33 -0.35 3.21
N THR A 147 -9.32 -0.98 3.83
CA THR A 147 -10.60 -0.37 4.20
C THR A 147 -10.76 -0.46 5.71
N SER A 148 -11.24 0.62 6.34
CA SER A 148 -11.57 0.61 7.76
C SER A 148 -12.74 -0.32 8.07
N TYR A 149 -12.94 -0.68 9.34
CA TYR A 149 -14.16 -1.39 9.77
C TYR A 149 -15.47 -0.69 9.35
N LYS A 150 -15.44 0.65 9.23
CA LYS A 150 -16.60 1.45 8.78
C LYS A 150 -16.74 1.52 7.25
N GLY A 151 -15.88 0.85 6.50
CA GLY A 151 -15.89 0.91 5.04
C GLY A 151 -15.14 2.11 4.43
N THR A 152 -14.37 2.86 5.23
CA THR A 152 -13.62 4.03 4.74
C THR A 152 -12.32 3.57 4.09
N PRO A 153 -12.05 3.90 2.81
CA PRO A 153 -10.78 3.59 2.17
C PRO A 153 -9.62 4.32 2.89
N ARG A 154 -8.49 3.64 3.07
CA ARG A 154 -7.26 4.25 3.60
C ARG A 154 -6.51 5.03 2.52
N SER A 155 -6.55 4.56 1.28
CA SER A 155 -5.87 5.18 0.16
C SER A 155 -6.85 5.92 -0.73
N ARG A 156 -6.35 6.86 -1.51
CA ARG A 156 -7.11 7.59 -2.52
C ARG A 156 -6.33 7.74 -3.82
N ILE A 157 -7.06 7.88 -4.91
CA ILE A 157 -6.49 8.20 -6.22
C ILE A 157 -6.13 9.68 -6.28
N LEU A 158 -5.03 9.96 -6.97
CA LEU A 158 -4.57 11.30 -7.29
C LEU A 158 -4.76 11.56 -8.79
N THR A 159 -5.06 12.81 -9.11
CA THR A 159 -5.19 13.29 -10.49
C THR A 159 -3.84 13.80 -10.97
N VAL A 160 -3.40 13.36 -12.15
CA VAL A 160 -2.24 13.94 -12.82
C VAL A 160 -2.62 15.30 -13.41
N SER A 161 -1.96 16.36 -12.96
CA SER A 161 -2.42 17.74 -13.13
C SER A 161 -1.82 18.54 -14.29
N GLU A 162 -0.96 17.92 -15.12
CA GLU A 162 -0.21 18.61 -16.18
C GLU A 162 -1.09 19.35 -17.21
N LYS A 163 -2.36 18.95 -17.35
CA LYS A 163 -3.36 19.58 -18.22
C LYS A 163 -4.58 20.14 -17.47
N ILE A 164 -4.51 20.28 -16.15
CA ILE A 164 -5.57 20.92 -15.37
C ILE A 164 -5.46 22.42 -15.56
N LYS A 165 -6.52 23.06 -16.05
CA LYS A 165 -6.60 24.52 -16.05
C LYS A 165 -6.75 24.98 -14.58
N PRO A 166 -5.87 25.85 -14.07
CA PRO A 166 -6.05 26.40 -12.72
C PRO A 166 -7.28 27.30 -12.72
N GLU A 167 -8.39 26.81 -12.14
CA GLU A 167 -9.63 27.58 -12.07
C GLU A 167 -9.74 28.41 -10.77
N LYS A 168 -8.92 28.14 -9.72
CA LYS A 168 -8.94 28.86 -8.42
C LYS A 168 -7.59 28.80 -7.68
N ASP A 169 -7.32 29.79 -6.83
CA ASP A 169 -6.06 30.01 -6.06
C ASP A 169 -5.65 28.89 -5.07
N ILE A 170 -6.46 27.83 -4.90
CA ILE A 170 -6.19 26.73 -3.97
C ILE A 170 -5.88 25.46 -4.75
N ILE A 171 -4.62 25.01 -4.72
CA ILE A 171 -4.16 23.76 -5.35
C ILE A 171 -4.60 22.57 -4.50
N PRO A 172 -5.43 21.64 -5.02
CA PRO A 172 -5.93 20.53 -4.23
C PRO A 172 -4.87 19.50 -3.82
N ILE A 173 -5.06 18.88 -2.65
CA ILE A 173 -4.21 17.76 -2.17
C ILE A 173 -4.26 16.52 -3.08
N GLU A 174 -5.22 16.49 -4.00
CA GLU A 174 -5.42 15.41 -4.97
C GLU A 174 -4.52 15.51 -6.19
N GLU A 175 -3.74 16.58 -6.28
CA GLU A 175 -2.76 16.75 -7.32
C GLU A 175 -1.43 16.15 -6.87
N VAL A 176 -0.88 15.26 -7.69
CA VAL A 176 0.33 14.51 -7.35
C VAL A 176 1.50 15.44 -7.01
N TYR A 177 1.68 16.50 -7.82
CA TYR A 177 2.78 17.45 -7.63
C TYR A 177 2.64 18.30 -6.38
N ASN A 178 1.42 18.56 -5.91
CA ASN A 178 1.20 19.29 -4.66
C ASN A 178 1.74 18.53 -3.44
N ILE A 179 1.62 17.19 -3.44
CA ILE A 179 2.22 16.35 -2.38
C ILE A 179 3.74 16.43 -2.44
N ILE A 180 4.32 16.42 -3.64
CA ILE A 180 5.77 16.46 -3.83
C ILE A 180 6.33 17.83 -3.40
N ASP A 181 5.67 18.92 -3.78
CA ASP A 181 6.16 20.27 -3.53
C ASP A 181 6.12 20.66 -2.04
N ASN A 182 5.13 20.16 -1.30
CA ASN A 182 4.95 20.41 0.14
C ASN A 182 5.75 19.48 1.06
N ASN A 183 6.67 18.65 0.52
CA ASN A 183 7.48 17.74 1.31
C ASN A 183 8.96 17.83 0.94
N GLU A 184 9.84 17.54 1.90
CA GLU A 184 11.30 17.66 1.75
C GLU A 184 12.05 16.33 1.89
N SER A 185 11.39 15.29 2.40
CA SER A 185 12.00 13.97 2.60
C SER A 185 11.26 12.91 1.81
N PHE A 186 12.03 12.14 1.05
CA PHE A 186 11.54 11.07 0.20
C PHE A 186 12.46 9.85 0.24
N SER A 187 11.83 8.69 0.18
CA SER A 187 12.53 7.42 -0.04
C SER A 187 11.88 6.67 -1.19
N LEU A 188 12.68 5.93 -1.95
CA LEU A 188 12.24 5.06 -3.01
C LEU A 188 12.56 3.61 -2.65
N GLN A 189 11.53 2.77 -2.65
CA GLN A 189 11.64 1.35 -2.33
C GLN A 189 10.93 0.47 -3.37
N PRO A 190 11.22 -0.84 -3.40
CA PRO A 190 10.45 -1.79 -4.19
C PRO A 190 8.95 -1.71 -3.87
N CYS A 191 8.11 -1.74 -4.90
CA CYS A 191 6.68 -1.92 -4.75
C CYS A 191 6.41 -3.35 -4.20
N PRO A 192 5.86 -3.50 -2.98
CA PRO A 192 5.71 -4.82 -2.36
C PRO A 192 4.78 -5.71 -3.18
N CYS A 193 3.73 -5.13 -3.78
CA CYS A 193 2.80 -5.86 -4.64
C CYS A 193 3.49 -6.46 -5.88
N ARG A 194 4.35 -5.70 -6.57
CA ARG A 194 5.11 -6.19 -7.73
C ARG A 194 6.20 -7.17 -7.30
N LYS A 195 6.90 -6.90 -6.20
CA LYS A 195 7.96 -7.76 -5.68
C LYS A 195 7.43 -9.12 -5.25
N ARG A 196 6.30 -9.16 -4.55
CA ARG A 196 5.58 -10.39 -4.19
C ARG A 196 5.25 -11.23 -5.43
N ALA A 197 4.61 -10.62 -6.43
CA ALA A 197 4.28 -11.30 -7.68
C ALA A 197 5.54 -11.76 -8.46
N GLU A 198 6.65 -11.03 -8.37
CA GLU A 198 7.91 -11.40 -9.02
C GLU A 198 8.58 -12.58 -8.34
N LEU A 199 8.63 -12.60 -7.02
CA LEU A 199 9.20 -13.72 -6.24
C LEU A 199 8.41 -15.00 -6.46
N GLU A 200 7.08 -14.90 -6.57
CA GLU A 200 6.22 -16.04 -6.90
C GLU A 200 6.29 -16.45 -8.39
N GLY A 201 6.87 -15.62 -9.26
CA GLY A 201 6.98 -15.92 -10.70
C GLY A 201 5.72 -15.64 -11.52
N ILE A 202 4.76 -14.86 -10.98
CA ILE A 202 3.46 -14.58 -11.61
C ILE A 202 3.30 -13.12 -12.06
N ARG A 203 4.38 -12.32 -12.01
CA ARG A 203 4.34 -10.90 -12.38
C ARG A 203 4.21 -10.71 -13.90
N LYS A 204 2.97 -10.52 -14.36
CA LYS A 204 2.64 -10.28 -15.78
C LYS A 204 3.23 -9.00 -16.38
N CYS A 205 3.42 -7.95 -15.57
CA CYS A 205 3.95 -6.65 -16.03
C CYS A 205 5.48 -6.54 -16.01
N LYS A 206 6.20 -7.66 -15.84
CA LYS A 206 7.66 -7.66 -15.85
C LYS A 206 8.17 -7.13 -17.19
N GLY A 207 9.15 -6.24 -17.16
CA GLY A 207 9.66 -5.54 -18.35
C GLY A 207 8.88 -4.30 -18.76
N LYS A 208 7.62 -4.13 -18.32
CA LYS A 208 6.81 -2.94 -18.60
C LYS A 208 6.82 -1.92 -17.47
N TYR A 209 6.49 -2.34 -16.25
CA TYR A 209 6.40 -1.44 -15.09
C TYR A 209 7.62 -1.63 -14.17
N PRO A 210 8.24 -0.56 -13.62
CA PRO A 210 9.40 -0.68 -12.75
C PRO A 210 9.05 -1.31 -11.39
N ILE A 211 10.02 -1.93 -10.72
CA ILE A 211 9.85 -2.43 -9.35
C ILE A 211 9.93 -1.28 -8.33
N HIS A 212 10.95 -0.43 -8.46
CA HIS A 212 11.16 0.74 -7.60
C HIS A 212 10.21 1.85 -8.06
N ASN A 213 9.08 1.98 -7.38
CA ASN A 213 8.04 2.98 -7.67
C ASN A 213 7.08 3.15 -6.47
N CYS A 214 7.54 2.78 -5.28
CA CYS A 214 6.83 3.02 -4.03
C CYS A 214 7.66 4.07 -3.31
N ILE A 215 7.05 5.24 -3.10
CA ILE A 215 7.73 6.40 -2.53
C ILE A 215 7.14 6.65 -1.16
N SER A 216 7.96 6.69 -0.12
CA SER A 216 7.50 7.22 1.18
C SER A 216 7.84 8.70 1.28
N VAL A 217 7.03 9.43 2.04
CA VAL A 217 7.07 10.90 2.11
C VAL A 217 7.18 11.35 3.57
N GLY A 218 7.95 12.41 3.81
CA GLY A 218 8.10 13.04 5.13
C GLY A 218 8.65 12.09 6.19
N ASN A 219 8.03 12.08 7.37
CA ASN A 219 8.49 11.22 8.49
C ASN A 219 8.44 9.72 8.16
N ALA A 220 7.57 9.29 7.25
CA ALA A 220 7.53 7.90 6.81
C ALA A 220 8.76 7.53 5.97
N ALA A 221 9.27 8.47 5.16
CA ALA A 221 10.51 8.30 4.41
C ALA A 221 11.71 8.10 5.35
N GLU A 222 11.83 8.94 6.38
CA GLU A 222 12.91 8.78 7.37
C GLU A 222 12.77 7.47 8.17
N GLY A 223 11.53 7.08 8.50
CA GLY A 223 11.27 5.82 9.19
C GLY A 223 11.72 4.59 8.40
N ILE A 224 11.45 4.56 7.09
CA ILE A 224 11.83 3.42 6.23
C ILE A 224 13.32 3.45 5.89
N LEU A 225 13.91 4.63 5.65
CA LEU A 225 15.36 4.78 5.48
C LEU A 225 16.14 4.33 6.73
N GLY A 226 15.59 4.60 7.92
CA GLY A 226 16.16 4.19 9.20
C GLY A 226 16.25 2.67 9.41
N LEU A 227 15.59 1.86 8.57
CA LEU A 227 15.76 0.40 8.57
C LEU A 227 17.14 -0.02 8.03
N GLY A 228 17.78 0.84 7.23
CA GLY A 228 19.14 0.64 6.74
C GLY A 228 19.28 -0.44 5.67
N ASP A 229 18.19 -0.87 5.05
CA ASP A 229 18.23 -1.85 3.96
C ASP A 229 18.68 -1.17 2.64
N PRO A 230 19.73 -1.70 1.96
CA PRO A 230 20.33 -1.04 0.80
C PRO A 230 19.42 -0.96 -0.43
N VAL A 231 18.28 -1.65 -0.46
CA VAL A 231 17.31 -1.51 -1.55
C VAL A 231 16.47 -0.22 -1.43
N ILE A 232 16.45 0.40 -0.25
CA ILE A 232 15.74 1.65 0.01
C ILE A 232 16.70 2.80 -0.27
N LYS A 233 16.31 3.68 -1.19
CA LYS A 233 17.15 4.82 -1.61
C LYS A 233 16.53 6.12 -1.12
N ARG A 234 17.34 7.04 -0.64
CA ARG A 234 16.93 8.45 -0.55
C ARG A 234 16.87 9.02 -1.96
N VAL A 235 15.84 9.81 -2.24
CA VAL A 235 15.66 10.49 -3.53
C VAL A 235 15.31 11.95 -3.30
N THR A 236 15.68 12.78 -4.27
CA THR A 236 15.40 14.22 -4.30
C THR A 236 13.98 14.50 -4.79
N LYS A 237 13.52 15.74 -4.60
CA LYS A 237 12.21 16.19 -5.07
C LYS A 237 12.10 16.07 -6.60
N GLU A 238 13.17 16.42 -7.31
CA GLU A 238 13.29 16.37 -8.76
C GLU A 238 13.22 14.92 -9.27
N GLU A 239 13.98 13.99 -8.67
CA GLU A 239 13.91 12.56 -8.99
C GLU A 239 12.50 12.00 -8.77
N VAL A 240 11.81 12.42 -7.69
CA VAL A 240 10.43 12.02 -7.42
C VAL A 240 9.48 12.51 -8.52
N LYS A 241 9.62 13.77 -8.97
CA LYS A 241 8.82 14.30 -10.09
C LYS A 241 9.03 13.50 -11.37
N GLU A 242 10.29 13.16 -11.69
CA GLU A 242 10.61 12.34 -12.85
C GLU A 242 9.99 10.94 -12.75
N ILE A 243 10.17 10.24 -11.62
CA ILE A 243 9.59 8.91 -11.40
C ILE A 243 8.07 8.92 -11.55
N ILE A 244 7.41 9.97 -11.06
CA ILE A 244 5.95 10.12 -11.13
C ILE A 244 5.51 10.38 -12.56
N ARG A 245 6.17 11.29 -13.28
CA ARG A 245 5.88 11.57 -14.68
C ARG A 245 6.02 10.30 -15.53
N ASP A 246 7.16 9.62 -15.42
CA ASP A 246 7.44 8.38 -16.16
C ASP A 246 6.40 7.29 -15.83
N ALA A 247 5.99 7.20 -14.56
CA ALA A 247 4.94 6.28 -14.15
C ALA A 247 3.57 6.64 -14.75
N GLY A 248 3.24 7.93 -14.84
CA GLY A 248 2.05 8.43 -15.53
C GLY A 248 2.05 8.09 -17.02
N GLU A 249 3.18 8.26 -17.71
CA GLU A 249 3.37 7.89 -19.12
C GLU A 249 3.20 6.39 -19.35
N LEU A 250 3.63 5.55 -18.40
CA LEU A 250 3.39 4.11 -18.40
C LEU A 250 1.92 3.74 -18.11
N GLY A 251 1.09 4.71 -17.69
CA GLY A 251 -0.32 4.52 -17.34
C GLY A 251 -0.53 3.91 -15.96
N LEU A 252 0.38 4.19 -15.01
CA LEU A 252 0.22 3.79 -13.61
C LEU A 252 -0.66 4.80 -12.88
N VAL A 253 -1.54 4.30 -12.01
CA VAL A 253 -2.46 5.14 -11.24
C VAL A 253 -1.77 5.64 -9.98
N HIS A 254 -1.67 6.95 -9.81
CA HIS A 254 -1.08 7.53 -8.61
C HIS A 254 -2.05 7.52 -7.43
N THR A 255 -1.53 7.20 -6.25
CA THR A 255 -2.33 7.12 -5.03
C THR A 255 -1.56 7.61 -3.81
N THR A 256 -2.28 8.10 -2.80
CA THR A 256 -1.75 8.51 -1.49
C THR A 256 -2.73 8.14 -0.37
N ASP A 257 -2.41 8.51 0.86
CA ASP A 257 -3.30 8.42 2.01
C ASP A 257 -4.60 9.22 1.84
N ASN A 258 -5.72 8.67 2.33
CA ASN A 258 -7.05 9.26 2.28
C ASN A 258 -7.37 10.05 3.56
N TYR A 259 -6.58 11.09 3.85
CA TYR A 259 -6.88 12.06 4.89
C TYR A 259 -6.20 13.40 4.60
N SER A 260 -6.69 14.50 5.19
CA SER A 260 -6.23 15.87 4.91
C SER A 260 -4.93 16.31 5.62
N GLY A 261 -4.18 15.37 6.19
CA GLY A 261 -2.93 15.63 6.90
C GLY A 261 -1.71 15.31 6.02
N PRO A 262 -0.49 15.30 6.60
CA PRO A 262 0.73 15.02 5.86
C PRO A 262 0.67 13.63 5.23
N SER A 263 0.87 13.54 3.91
CA SER A 263 0.98 12.25 3.20
C SER A 263 2.18 11.46 3.70
N THR A 264 2.03 10.15 3.75
CA THR A 264 3.09 9.21 4.15
C THR A 264 3.63 8.40 2.98
N ILE A 265 2.85 8.30 1.92
CA ILE A 265 3.16 7.47 0.77
C ILE A 265 2.69 8.11 -0.54
N LEU A 266 3.46 7.90 -1.59
CA LEU A 266 3.08 8.18 -2.96
C LEU A 266 3.37 6.92 -3.79
N CYS A 267 2.30 6.30 -4.28
CA CYS A 267 2.37 5.03 -5.00
C CYS A 267 1.99 5.23 -6.47
N SER A 268 2.61 4.47 -7.36
CA SER A 268 2.19 4.35 -8.77
C SER A 268 1.74 2.92 -9.08
N CYS A 269 0.44 2.68 -8.91
CA CYS A 269 -0.18 1.38 -8.89
C CYS A 269 -0.49 0.84 -10.29
N CYS A 270 -0.36 -0.47 -10.47
CA CYS A 270 -0.77 -1.18 -11.69
C CYS A 270 -1.99 -2.05 -11.44
N GLU A 271 -2.82 -2.19 -12.46
CA GLU A 271 -4.02 -3.02 -12.53
C GLU A 271 -3.73 -4.52 -12.30
N CYS A 272 -2.51 -4.97 -12.61
CA CYS A 272 -2.19 -6.39 -12.61
C CYS A 272 -1.71 -6.95 -11.27
N CYS A 273 -1.01 -6.15 -10.43
CA CYS A 273 -0.38 -6.63 -9.20
C CYS A 273 -0.89 -5.94 -7.93
N CYS A 274 -1.41 -4.72 -8.03
CA CYS A 274 -1.72 -3.93 -6.84
C CYS A 274 -2.92 -4.48 -6.07
N GLY A 275 -2.78 -4.66 -4.75
CA GLY A 275 -3.89 -5.06 -3.88
C GLY A 275 -4.99 -3.99 -3.80
N LEU A 276 -4.62 -2.70 -3.78
CA LEU A 276 -5.58 -1.58 -3.74
C LEU A 276 -6.52 -1.56 -4.94
N LEU A 277 -5.95 -1.75 -6.14
CA LEU A 277 -6.72 -1.70 -7.38
C LEU A 277 -7.38 -3.05 -7.71
N ALA A 278 -6.99 -4.15 -7.07
CA ALA A 278 -7.44 -5.48 -7.43
C ALA A 278 -8.98 -5.59 -7.40
N GLY A 279 -9.60 -5.02 -6.36
CA GLY A 279 -11.06 -4.97 -6.20
C GLY A 279 -11.79 -4.27 -7.35
N LEU A 280 -11.18 -3.26 -7.96
CA LEU A 280 -11.73 -2.44 -9.05
C LEU A 280 -11.30 -2.88 -10.46
N THR A 281 -10.45 -3.92 -10.55
CA THR A 281 -9.82 -4.30 -11.82
C THR A 281 -9.97 -5.80 -12.06
N ARG A 282 -9.06 -6.61 -11.50
CA ARG A 282 -8.98 -8.06 -11.76
C ARG A 282 -9.91 -8.91 -10.89
N LEU A 283 -10.61 -8.32 -9.92
CA LEU A 283 -11.59 -8.99 -9.05
C LEU A 283 -13.02 -8.46 -9.30
N GLY A 284 -13.33 -8.05 -10.54
CA GLY A 284 -14.70 -7.85 -10.99
C GLY A 284 -15.52 -6.80 -10.24
N PHE A 285 -14.90 -5.74 -9.72
CA PHE A 285 -15.58 -4.70 -8.92
C PHE A 285 -16.15 -5.20 -7.58
N GLU A 286 -15.67 -6.34 -7.05
CA GLU A 286 -16.17 -6.91 -5.79
C GLU A 286 -15.73 -6.15 -4.52
N ASN A 287 -14.80 -5.19 -4.65
CA ASN A 287 -14.49 -4.24 -3.58
C ASN A 287 -14.32 -2.81 -4.13
N PRO A 288 -15.43 -2.08 -4.37
CA PRO A 288 -15.37 -0.72 -4.90
C PRO A 288 -14.91 0.32 -3.87
N LYS A 289 -14.78 -0.08 -2.59
CA LYS A 289 -14.38 0.78 -1.46
C LYS A 289 -12.94 0.51 -1.00
N SER A 290 -12.14 -0.20 -1.79
CA SER A 290 -10.71 -0.44 -1.50
C SER A 290 -9.88 0.83 -1.60
N ILE A 291 -10.33 1.81 -2.40
CA ILE A 291 -9.65 3.08 -2.64
C ILE A 291 -10.66 4.19 -2.93
N ALA A 292 -10.44 5.38 -2.39
CA ALA A 292 -11.29 6.54 -2.65
C ALA A 292 -11.00 7.14 -4.04
N LYS A 293 -12.05 7.68 -4.66
CA LYS A 293 -11.94 8.43 -5.91
C LYS A 293 -11.25 9.79 -5.68
N ALA A 294 -10.65 10.33 -6.73
CA ALA A 294 -10.29 11.76 -6.76
C ALA A 294 -11.56 12.59 -7.05
N ASN A 295 -11.64 13.81 -6.53
CA ASN A 295 -12.68 14.82 -6.75
C ASN A 295 -12.48 15.52 -8.11
N TYR A 296 -12.17 14.73 -9.12
CA TYR A 296 -12.05 15.13 -10.52
C TYR A 296 -12.76 14.13 -11.41
N LEU A 297 -13.22 14.63 -12.55
CA LEU A 297 -13.83 13.84 -13.59
C LEU A 297 -13.24 14.19 -14.96
N ALA A 298 -13.00 13.17 -15.78
CA ALA A 298 -12.61 13.38 -17.16
C ALA A 298 -13.79 13.96 -17.95
N ASN A 299 -13.52 14.98 -18.76
CA ASN A 299 -14.48 15.64 -19.63
C ASN A 299 -13.94 15.65 -21.06
N VAL A 300 -14.76 15.27 -22.04
CA VAL A 300 -14.36 15.15 -23.44
C VAL A 300 -14.88 16.35 -24.23
N ASP A 301 -14.00 17.01 -24.97
CA ASP A 301 -14.38 17.94 -26.04
C ASP A 301 -14.69 17.14 -27.31
N ILE A 302 -15.98 17.07 -27.66
CA ILE A 302 -16.47 16.31 -28.81
C ILE A 302 -15.93 16.84 -30.14
N ASN A 303 -15.57 18.12 -30.24
CA ASN A 303 -15.10 18.72 -31.49
C ASN A 303 -13.61 18.47 -31.71
N ALA A 304 -12.84 18.31 -30.64
CA ALA A 304 -11.42 17.96 -30.70
C ALA A 304 -11.18 16.45 -30.74
N CYS A 305 -12.17 15.63 -30.33
CA CYS A 305 -12.03 14.19 -30.28
C CYS A 305 -12.09 13.59 -31.69
N VAL A 306 -11.02 12.89 -32.08
CA VAL A 306 -10.95 12.15 -33.36
C VAL A 306 -11.16 10.64 -33.20
N ALA A 307 -11.76 10.21 -32.08
CA ALA A 307 -12.04 8.81 -31.77
C ALA A 307 -10.83 7.84 -31.89
N CYS A 308 -9.59 8.33 -31.67
CA CYS A 308 -8.35 7.53 -31.82
C CYS A 308 -8.17 6.37 -30.82
N ARG A 309 -9.08 6.22 -29.84
CA ARG A 309 -9.11 5.16 -28.82
C ARG A 309 -7.94 5.10 -27.84
N THR A 310 -6.95 6.01 -27.88
CA THR A 310 -5.85 6.03 -26.91
C THR A 310 -6.33 6.09 -25.46
N CYS A 311 -7.39 6.84 -25.18
CA CYS A 311 -7.98 6.93 -23.84
C CYS A 311 -8.61 5.61 -23.36
N LEU A 312 -9.11 4.78 -24.28
CA LEU A 312 -9.72 3.48 -23.98
C LEU A 312 -8.68 2.54 -23.37
N ASP A 313 -7.52 2.39 -24.02
CA ASP A 313 -6.41 1.53 -23.56
C ASP A 313 -5.78 2.00 -22.25
N ARG A 314 -5.91 3.30 -21.97
CA ARG A 314 -5.32 3.97 -20.81
C ARG A 314 -6.18 3.84 -19.57
N CYS A 315 -7.50 3.72 -19.73
CA CYS A 315 -8.40 3.59 -18.59
C CYS A 315 -8.28 2.21 -17.93
N LYS A 316 -7.75 2.17 -16.70
CA LYS A 316 -7.60 0.92 -15.92
C LYS A 316 -8.91 0.40 -15.32
N PHE A 317 -9.96 1.20 -15.40
CA PHE A 317 -11.23 0.97 -14.71
C PHE A 317 -12.39 0.72 -15.67
N GLY A 318 -12.15 0.68 -16.98
CA GLY A 318 -13.23 0.49 -17.97
C GLY A 318 -14.27 1.62 -17.99
N ALA A 319 -13.89 2.82 -17.56
CA ALA A 319 -14.79 3.97 -17.47
C ALA A 319 -14.97 4.73 -18.80
N ILE A 320 -14.36 4.26 -19.90
CA ILE A 320 -14.37 4.96 -21.19
C ILE A 320 -14.85 4.00 -22.27
N THR A 321 -15.79 4.45 -23.09
CA THR A 321 -16.15 3.83 -24.37
C THR A 321 -15.83 4.80 -25.51
N VAL A 322 -15.65 4.30 -26.73
CA VAL A 322 -15.34 5.15 -27.90
C VAL A 322 -16.16 4.65 -29.09
N GLU A 323 -17.06 5.51 -29.55
CA GLU A 323 -17.81 5.37 -30.80
C GLU A 323 -17.32 6.46 -31.76
N ASP A 324 -18.16 7.45 -32.09
CA ASP A 324 -17.76 8.64 -32.85
C ASP A 324 -16.96 9.63 -31.98
N THR A 325 -17.13 9.55 -30.66
CA THR A 325 -16.35 10.29 -29.66
C THR A 325 -16.12 9.41 -28.43
N ALA A 326 -15.20 9.83 -27.56
CA ALA A 326 -15.01 9.18 -26.27
C ALA A 326 -16.15 9.57 -25.32
N ILE A 327 -16.72 8.57 -24.62
CA ILE A 327 -17.79 8.75 -23.64
C ILE A 327 -17.26 8.28 -22.28
N ILE A 328 -17.42 9.11 -21.25
CA ILE A 328 -16.96 8.82 -19.89
C ILE A 328 -18.15 8.33 -19.05
N ASN A 329 -18.05 7.13 -18.50
CA ASN A 329 -18.96 6.69 -17.45
C ASN A 329 -18.55 7.36 -16.12
N GLU A 330 -19.34 8.34 -15.68
CA GLU A 330 -19.04 9.12 -14.48
C GLU A 330 -19.03 8.29 -13.19
N GLU A 331 -19.86 7.25 -13.12
CA GLU A 331 -19.99 6.39 -11.94
C GLU A 331 -18.74 5.53 -11.72
N ILE A 332 -18.08 5.10 -12.80
CA ILE A 332 -16.89 4.23 -12.73
C ILE A 332 -15.59 5.05 -12.78
N CYS A 333 -15.61 6.24 -13.40
CA CYS A 333 -14.43 7.08 -13.56
C CYS A 333 -13.81 7.41 -12.19
N MET A 334 -12.55 7.01 -11.98
CA MET A 334 -11.86 7.23 -10.70
C MET A 334 -11.15 8.59 -10.58
N GLY A 335 -11.14 9.39 -11.66
CA GLY A 335 -10.59 10.75 -11.65
C GLY A 335 -9.06 10.83 -11.75
N CYS A 336 -8.37 9.75 -12.15
CA CYS A 336 -6.89 9.70 -12.17
C CYS A 336 -6.20 10.60 -13.22
N GLY A 337 -6.91 11.05 -14.27
CA GLY A 337 -6.34 11.95 -15.28
C GLY A 337 -5.46 11.31 -16.35
N LEU A 338 -5.20 9.99 -16.29
CA LEU A 338 -4.35 9.29 -17.26
C LEU A 338 -4.84 9.42 -18.72
N CYS A 339 -6.15 9.48 -18.95
CA CYS A 339 -6.72 9.70 -20.28
C CYS A 339 -6.51 11.12 -20.82
N SER A 340 -6.41 12.12 -19.94
CA SER A 340 -6.18 13.52 -20.31
C SER A 340 -4.73 13.72 -20.77
N VAL A 341 -3.77 13.25 -19.97
CA VAL A 341 -2.34 13.41 -20.29
C VAL A 341 -1.93 12.69 -21.57
N THR A 342 -2.52 11.52 -21.86
CA THR A 342 -2.19 10.71 -23.03
C THR A 342 -2.96 11.07 -24.30
N CYS A 343 -3.97 11.95 -24.23
CA CYS A 343 -4.77 12.30 -25.41
C CYS A 343 -3.91 13.09 -26.40
N PRO A 344 -3.70 12.62 -27.65
CA PRO A 344 -2.82 13.29 -28.61
C PRO A 344 -3.43 14.58 -29.20
N ASN A 345 -4.74 14.79 -29.04
CA ASN A 345 -5.45 15.96 -29.55
C ASN A 345 -5.92 16.90 -28.42
N ASP A 346 -5.48 16.67 -27.18
CA ASP A 346 -5.91 17.43 -26.00
C ASP A 346 -7.43 17.51 -25.79
N ALA A 347 -8.18 16.55 -26.36
CA ALA A 347 -9.63 16.49 -26.33
C ALA A 347 -10.21 16.07 -24.97
N ILE A 348 -9.37 15.78 -23.97
CA ILE A 348 -9.82 15.34 -22.65
C ILE A 348 -9.19 16.23 -21.59
N THR A 349 -10.04 16.85 -20.78
CA THR A 349 -9.65 17.68 -19.62
C THR A 349 -10.15 17.04 -18.32
N MET A 350 -9.65 17.52 -17.18
CA MET A 350 -10.12 17.09 -15.86
C MET A 350 -10.88 18.24 -15.19
N ARG A 351 -12.19 18.05 -14.97
CA ARG A 351 -13.03 19.01 -14.23
C ARG A 351 -13.09 18.64 -12.75
N ARG A 352 -13.02 19.62 -11.86
CA ARG A 352 -13.24 19.42 -10.42
C ARG A 352 -14.70 19.01 -10.19
N LEU A 353 -14.91 17.97 -9.37
CA LEU A 353 -16.23 17.51 -8.93
C LEU A 353 -16.09 16.93 -7.52
N GLU A 354 -16.58 17.65 -6.51
CA GLU A 354 -16.59 17.18 -5.12
C GLU A 354 -17.57 15.99 -4.98
N ARG A 355 -17.03 14.77 -4.91
CA ARG A 355 -17.82 13.53 -4.84
C ARG A 355 -17.43 12.63 -3.67
N GLU A 356 -16.25 12.83 -3.11
CA GLU A 356 -15.75 12.14 -1.91
C GLU A 356 -15.34 13.17 -0.86
N THR A 357 -15.73 12.92 0.39
CA THR A 357 -15.27 13.73 1.53
C THR A 357 -13.90 13.23 1.97
N ILE A 358 -12.90 14.11 1.97
CA ILE A 358 -11.57 13.81 2.51
C ILE A 358 -11.64 13.81 4.04
N PRO A 359 -11.37 12.68 4.72
CA PRO A 359 -11.38 12.63 6.18
C PRO A 359 -10.36 13.60 6.78
N THR A 360 -10.78 14.37 7.79
CA THR A 360 -9.85 15.16 8.60
C THR A 360 -9.37 14.32 9.78
N PRO A 361 -8.05 14.27 10.06
CA PRO A 361 -7.54 13.61 11.25
C PRO A 361 -8.26 14.17 12.49
N LYS A 362 -8.81 13.27 13.31
CA LYS A 362 -9.25 13.67 14.66
C LYS A 362 -7.98 13.97 15.45
N ARG A 363 -7.85 15.23 15.92
CA ARG A 363 -6.74 15.68 16.76
C ARG A 363 -6.61 14.83 18.02
#